data_AF-A0AAV1IZF9-F1
#
_entry.id   AF-A0AAV1IZF9-F1
#
_cell.length_a   1.000
_cell.length_b   1.000
_cell.length_c   1.000
_cell.angle_alpha   90.00
_cell.angle_beta   90.00
_cell.angle_gamma   90.00
#
_symmetry.space_group_name_H-M   'P 1'
#
loop_
_entity.id
_entity.type
_entity.pdbx_description
1 polymer ?
#
loop_
_entity_poly.entity_id
_entity_poly.type
_entity_poly.pdbx_seq_one_letter_code
_entity_poly.pdbx_strand_id
1 'polypeptide(L)'
;MGITIEEYGVYTMLPAQQITPISPWPPDTNLLDRMDDLAHKGKGHSGVNQLGGVFVGGRPLPDSTRQKIVELAHSGARPCDISRILQVSNGCVSKILGRYYETGSIRPRAIGGSKPRVATAEVVSKIAQYKRECPSIFAWEIRDRLLSEGVCTSDNIPSVSTYI
;
A
#
# COMPACT_ATOMS: atom_id res chain seq x y z
N MET A 1 28.18 55.31 -39.23
CA MET A 1 29.22 55.13 -38.19
C MET A 1 28.52 55.02 -36.85
N GLY A 2 28.99 54.12 -35.97
CA GLY A 2 28.70 54.13 -34.53
C GLY A 2 27.82 52.97 -34.05
N ILE A 3 28.41 52.11 -33.23
CA ILE A 3 27.87 50.88 -32.62
C ILE A 3 27.95 51.09 -31.09
N THR A 4 26.87 50.76 -30.35
CA THR A 4 26.75 50.29 -28.93
C THR A 4 27.37 51.13 -27.78
N ILE A 5 26.78 51.30 -26.56
CA ILE A 5 26.68 50.33 -25.44
C ILE A 5 25.98 51.02 -24.21
N GLU A 6 25.05 50.29 -23.55
CA GLU A 6 24.69 50.20 -22.08
C GLU A 6 24.10 51.43 -21.31
N GLU A 7 23.26 51.33 -20.25
CA GLU A 7 22.77 50.23 -19.40
C GLU A 7 21.60 50.68 -18.47
N TYR A 8 20.96 49.70 -17.79
CA TYR A 8 20.18 49.77 -16.54
C TYR A 8 18.83 50.49 -16.45
N GLY A 9 17.76 49.75 -16.77
CA GLY A 9 16.42 49.97 -16.20
C GLY A 9 16.12 48.96 -15.10
N VAL A 10 16.27 49.37 -13.84
CA VAL A 10 15.89 48.57 -12.66
C VAL A 10 14.37 48.70 -12.49
N TYR A 11 13.60 47.77 -13.07
CA TYR A 11 12.15 47.69 -12.83
C TYR A 11 11.88 46.67 -11.73
N THR A 12 11.76 47.18 -10.50
CA THR A 12 11.22 46.46 -9.36
C THR A 12 9.73 46.19 -9.58
N MET A 13 9.34 44.95 -9.85
CA MET A 13 8.03 44.38 -9.51
C MET A 13 8.16 42.85 -9.52
N LEU A 14 8.20 42.23 -8.34
CA LEU A 14 8.02 40.79 -8.15
C LEU A 14 6.52 40.47 -8.26
N PRO A 15 6.05 39.69 -9.26
CA PRO A 15 4.72 39.11 -9.21
C PRO A 15 4.77 37.76 -8.49
N ALA A 16 3.61 37.42 -7.92
CA ALA A 16 3.34 36.24 -7.11
C ALA A 16 3.97 34.94 -7.64
N GLN A 17 4.45 34.12 -6.71
CA GLN A 17 4.90 32.75 -6.97
C GLN A 17 3.80 31.96 -7.67
N GLN A 18 3.99 31.76 -8.98
CA GLN A 18 3.16 30.93 -9.81
C GLN A 18 3.55 29.47 -9.53
N ILE A 19 2.74 28.81 -8.69
CA ILE A 19 2.81 27.36 -8.48
C ILE A 19 2.70 26.72 -9.87
N THR A 20 3.79 26.12 -10.35
CA THR A 20 3.79 25.37 -11.61
C THR A 20 2.78 24.23 -11.49
N PRO A 21 1.86 24.04 -12.44
CA PRO A 21 0.97 22.90 -12.41
C PRO A 21 1.80 21.62 -12.46
N ILE A 22 1.66 20.80 -11.41
CA ILE A 22 2.13 19.42 -11.38
C ILE A 22 1.57 18.71 -12.62
N SER A 23 2.43 18.47 -13.61
CA SER A 23 2.05 17.70 -14.79
C SER A 23 1.59 16.31 -14.34
N PRO A 24 0.41 15.83 -14.76
CA PRO A 24 -0.01 14.46 -14.48
C PRO A 24 1.01 13.51 -15.08
N TRP A 25 1.79 12.84 -14.24
CA TRP A 25 2.71 11.80 -14.69
C TRP A 25 1.92 10.69 -15.40
N PRO A 26 2.42 10.17 -16.53
CA PRO A 26 1.65 9.33 -17.47
C PRO A 26 1.32 7.93 -16.91
N PRO A 27 0.27 7.28 -17.45
CA PRO A 27 0.01 5.86 -17.21
C PRO A 27 0.88 4.97 -18.12
N ASP A 28 1.05 3.72 -17.70
CA ASP A 28 1.63 2.57 -18.42
C ASP A 28 3.13 2.29 -18.29
N THR A 29 3.51 1.77 -17.12
CA THR A 29 4.64 0.81 -16.97
C THR A 29 4.14 -0.49 -16.33
N ASN A 30 3.18 -1.17 -16.95
CA ASN A 30 2.42 -2.27 -16.33
C ASN A 30 2.75 -3.69 -16.86
N LEU A 31 4.00 -3.97 -17.26
CA LEU A 31 4.36 -5.31 -17.74
C LEU A 31 5.59 -5.95 -17.07
N LEU A 32 6.59 -5.17 -16.66
CA LEU A 32 7.75 -5.72 -15.93
C LEU A 32 7.50 -5.88 -14.42
N ASP A 33 6.71 -4.99 -13.81
CA ASP A 33 6.49 -4.97 -12.34
C ASP A 33 5.59 -6.13 -11.85
N ARG A 34 4.83 -6.76 -12.75
CA ARG A 34 3.96 -7.91 -12.42
C ARG A 34 4.72 -9.21 -12.17
N MET A 35 5.99 -9.28 -12.53
CA MET A 35 6.81 -10.49 -12.41
C MET A 35 7.63 -10.54 -11.11
N ASP A 36 7.96 -9.39 -10.51
CA ASP A 36 8.77 -9.34 -9.29
C ASP A 36 7.98 -9.68 -8.00
N ASP A 37 6.65 -9.53 -8.01
CA ASP A 37 5.80 -9.70 -6.82
C ASP A 37 5.55 -11.19 -6.44
N LEU A 38 6.00 -12.17 -7.23
CA LEU A 38 5.72 -13.60 -7.01
C LEU A 38 6.86 -14.41 -6.39
N ALA A 39 8.09 -13.88 -6.28
CA ALA A 39 9.27 -14.74 -6.18
C ALA A 39 10.12 -14.67 -4.90
N HIS A 40 9.69 -14.06 -3.79
CA HIS A 40 10.52 -14.01 -2.56
C HIS A 40 9.82 -14.58 -1.32
N LYS A 41 9.62 -15.90 -1.35
CA LYS A 41 9.25 -16.72 -0.19
C LYS A 41 10.52 -17.17 0.54
N GLY A 42 10.74 -16.62 1.74
CA GLY A 42 11.56 -17.28 2.78
C GLY A 42 12.74 -16.48 3.31
N LYS A 43 12.69 -16.21 4.63
CA LYS A 43 13.74 -15.65 5.50
C LYS A 43 14.26 -14.25 5.12
N GLY A 44 13.73 -13.25 5.82
CA GLY A 44 14.20 -11.87 5.78
C GLY A 44 15.65 -11.74 6.28
N HIS A 45 16.59 -11.95 5.37
CA HIS A 45 17.97 -11.50 5.53
C HIS A 45 18.04 -10.05 5.05
N SER A 46 18.75 -9.20 5.79
CA SER A 46 19.07 -7.85 5.33
C SER A 46 19.98 -7.96 4.10
N GLY A 47 19.63 -7.26 3.03
CA GLY A 47 20.39 -7.18 1.79
C GLY A 47 20.74 -5.73 1.45
N VAL A 48 21.70 -5.55 0.55
CA VAL A 48 22.07 -4.25 -0.02
C VAL A 48 21.73 -4.28 -1.50
N ASN A 49 21.01 -3.26 -1.98
CA ASN A 49 20.65 -3.14 -3.39
C ASN A 49 21.81 -2.53 -4.22
N GLN A 50 21.65 -2.44 -5.54
CA GLN A 50 22.67 -1.90 -6.45
C GLN A 50 22.99 -0.41 -6.22
N LEU A 51 22.13 0.32 -5.52
CA LEU A 51 22.29 1.73 -5.17
C LEU A 51 22.97 1.90 -3.79
N GLY A 52 23.34 0.79 -3.13
CA GLY A 52 23.94 0.79 -1.80
C GLY A 52 22.93 0.87 -0.66
N GLY A 53 21.63 0.87 -0.94
CA GLY A 53 20.57 0.97 0.06
C GLY A 53 20.25 -0.37 0.73
N VAL A 54 20.08 -0.34 2.05
CA VAL A 54 19.75 -1.52 2.86
C VAL A 54 18.25 -1.83 2.76
N PHE A 55 17.90 -3.09 2.57
CA PHE A 55 16.52 -3.57 2.55
C PHE A 55 16.39 -4.91 3.28
N VAL A 56 15.16 -5.27 3.65
CA VAL A 56 14.85 -6.58 4.23
C VAL A 56 13.87 -7.31 3.32
N GLY A 57 14.30 -8.45 2.78
CA GLY A 57 13.48 -9.25 1.87
C GLY A 57 12.12 -9.60 2.47
N GLY A 58 11.05 -9.36 1.71
CA GLY A 58 9.67 -9.65 2.11
C GLY A 58 9.08 -8.70 3.16
N ARG A 59 9.79 -7.63 3.55
CA ARG A 59 9.26 -6.59 4.46
C ARG A 59 9.07 -5.26 3.72
N PRO A 60 8.03 -4.47 4.06
CA PRO A 60 7.86 -3.15 3.50
C PRO A 60 9.01 -2.23 3.94
N LEU A 61 9.33 -1.25 3.08
CA LEU A 61 10.29 -0.19 3.41
C LEU A 61 9.86 0.54 4.70
N PRO A 62 10.78 0.96 5.58
CA PRO A 62 10.43 1.70 6.79
C PRO A 62 9.61 2.96 6.50
N ASP A 63 8.63 3.25 7.37
CA ASP A 63 7.72 4.39 7.20
C ASP A 63 8.46 5.73 7.11
N SER A 64 9.59 5.89 7.82
CA SER A 64 10.44 7.08 7.73
C SER A 64 10.99 7.31 6.32
N THR A 65 11.43 6.25 5.63
CA THR A 65 11.91 6.36 4.24
C THR A 65 10.74 6.61 3.28
N ARG A 66 9.59 5.98 3.50
CA ARG A 66 8.37 6.20 2.71
C ARG A 66 7.89 7.65 2.81
N GLN A 67 7.95 8.23 4.01
CA GLN A 67 7.65 9.64 4.25
C GLN A 67 8.62 10.56 3.49
N LYS A 68 9.93 10.29 3.56
CA LYS A 68 10.95 11.04 2.80
C LYS A 68 10.75 10.98 1.28
N ILE A 69 10.30 9.85 0.74
CA ILE A 69 9.98 9.72 -0.69
C ILE A 69 8.89 10.73 -1.08
N VAL A 70 7.81 10.82 -0.29
CA VAL A 70 6.71 11.75 -0.55
C VAL A 70 7.13 13.20 -0.33
N GLU A 71 7.89 13.47 0.73
CA GLU A 71 8.41 14.81 1.04
C GLU A 71 9.29 15.36 -0.09
N LEU A 72 10.21 14.55 -0.61
CA LEU A 72 11.06 14.94 -1.74
C LEU A 72 10.26 15.12 -3.04
N ALA A 73 9.23 14.31 -3.27
CA ALA A 73 8.37 14.50 -4.41
C ALA A 73 7.58 15.82 -4.31
N HIS A 74 7.09 16.17 -3.12
CA HIS A 74 6.42 17.44 -2.86
C HIS A 74 7.35 18.65 -2.98
N SER A 75 8.65 18.50 -2.71
CA SER A 75 9.64 19.56 -2.95
C SER A 75 10.07 19.67 -4.43
N GLY A 76 9.45 18.89 -5.32
CA GLY A 76 9.69 18.93 -6.77
C GLY A 76 10.83 18.03 -7.26
N ALA A 77 11.38 17.16 -6.40
CA ALA A 77 12.42 16.22 -6.83
C ALA A 77 11.83 15.16 -7.78
N ARG A 78 12.59 14.83 -8.83
CA ARG A 78 12.17 13.79 -9.79
C ARG A 78 12.33 12.41 -9.15
N PRO A 79 11.48 11.41 -9.49
CA PRO A 79 11.57 10.06 -8.94
C PRO A 79 12.96 9.41 -9.05
N CYS A 80 13.69 9.68 -10.14
CA CYS A 80 15.05 9.18 -10.33
C CYS A 80 16.09 9.82 -9.40
N ASP A 81 15.89 11.09 -9.06
CA ASP A 81 16.74 11.80 -8.09
C ASP A 81 16.43 11.30 -6.68
N ILE A 82 15.15 11.11 -6.34
CA ILE A 82 14.72 10.50 -5.07
C ILE A 82 15.33 9.10 -4.90
N SER A 83 15.28 8.28 -5.95
CA SER A 83 15.87 6.93 -5.98
C SER A 83 17.36 6.95 -5.63
N ARG A 84 18.12 7.90 -6.20
CA ARG A 84 19.55 8.07 -5.91
C ARG A 84 19.80 8.58 -4.49
N ILE A 85 19.07 9.60 -4.05
CA ILE A 85 19.23 10.23 -2.73
C ILE A 85 18.94 9.24 -1.60
N LEU A 86 17.85 8.50 -1.72
CA LEU A 86 17.41 7.55 -0.69
C LEU A 86 17.95 6.14 -0.90
N GLN A 87 18.70 5.91 -1.98
CA GLN A 87 19.24 4.60 -2.37
C GLN A 87 18.14 3.52 -2.46
N VAL A 88 16.95 3.89 -2.92
CA VAL A 88 15.79 3.00 -3.10
C VAL A 88 15.60 2.75 -4.59
N SER A 89 15.20 1.53 -4.99
CA SER A 89 14.98 1.23 -6.41
C SER A 89 13.89 2.12 -7.03
N ASN A 90 14.07 2.50 -8.30
CA ASN A 90 13.10 3.32 -9.03
C ASN A 90 11.68 2.72 -9.02
N GLY A 91 11.56 1.39 -9.14
CA GLY A 91 10.28 0.69 -9.04
C GLY A 91 9.59 0.87 -7.68
N CYS A 92 10.35 0.82 -6.58
CA CYS A 92 9.79 1.04 -5.24
C CYS A 92 9.34 2.50 -5.03
N VAL A 93 10.14 3.48 -5.51
CA VAL A 93 9.77 4.91 -5.47
C VAL A 93 8.48 5.15 -6.27
N SER A 94 8.40 4.62 -7.49
CA SER A 94 7.20 4.72 -8.34
C SER A 94 5.97 4.09 -7.68
N LYS A 95 6.11 2.87 -7.15
CA LYS A 95 5.04 2.14 -6.47
C LYS A 95 4.51 2.88 -5.23
N ILE A 96 5.38 3.55 -4.47
CA ILE A 96 4.97 4.35 -3.31
C ILE A 96 4.26 5.63 -3.75
N LEU A 97 4.84 6.38 -4.70
CA LEU A 97 4.26 7.65 -5.17
C LEU A 97 2.93 7.45 -5.88
N GLY A 98 2.80 6.45 -6.75
CA GLY A 98 1.54 6.12 -7.41
C GLY A 98 0.43 5.83 -6.40
N ARG A 99 0.71 4.97 -5.42
CA ARG A 99 -0.24 4.66 -4.33
C ARG A 99 -0.58 5.88 -3.47
N TYR A 100 0.40 6.73 -3.20
CA TYR A 100 0.20 7.96 -2.43
C TYR A 100 -0.71 8.93 -3.17
N TYR A 101 -0.52 9.15 -4.47
CA TYR A 101 -1.40 10.03 -5.25
C TYR A 101 -2.82 9.47 -5.41
N GLU A 102 -2.98 8.15 -5.44
CA GLU A 102 -4.32 7.51 -5.48
C GLU A 102 -5.09 7.59 -4.15
N THR A 103 -4.40 7.43 -3.01
CA THR A 103 -5.06 7.16 -1.72
C THR A 103 -4.67 8.10 -0.58
N GLY A 104 -3.66 8.94 -0.76
CA GLY A 104 -3.07 9.78 0.29
C GLY A 104 -2.32 9.03 1.39
N SER A 105 -2.27 7.69 1.35
CA SER A 105 -1.67 6.88 2.40
C SER A 105 -0.24 6.48 2.08
N ILE A 106 0.68 6.81 2.98
CA ILE A 106 2.05 6.28 2.95
C ILE A 106 2.14 4.87 3.51
N ARG A 107 1.11 4.33 4.18
CA ARG A 107 1.23 3.04 4.88
C ARG A 107 1.23 1.88 3.89
N PRO A 108 2.05 0.82 4.11
CA PRO A 108 1.96 -0.39 3.29
C PRO A 108 0.57 -1.00 3.38
N ARG A 109 0.11 -1.64 2.30
CA ARG A 109 -1.08 -2.50 2.36
C ARG A 109 -0.81 -3.62 3.36
N ALA A 110 -1.85 -4.13 4.01
CA ALA A 110 -1.72 -5.32 4.85
C ALA A 110 -1.12 -6.46 4.03
N ILE A 111 0.05 -6.95 4.45
CA ILE A 111 0.76 -8.07 3.81
C ILE A 111 0.39 -9.32 4.61
N GLY A 112 -0.28 -10.26 3.97
CA GLY A 112 -0.71 -11.51 4.59
C GLY A 112 -2.11 -11.47 5.20
N GLY A 113 -2.58 -12.67 5.55
CA GLY A 113 -3.95 -12.95 5.95
C GLY A 113 -4.64 -13.87 4.93
N SER A 114 -5.28 -14.93 5.41
CA SER A 114 -6.22 -15.69 4.59
C SER A 114 -7.57 -14.98 4.61
N LYS A 115 -8.24 -14.89 3.45
CA LYS A 115 -9.67 -14.61 3.46
C LYS A 115 -10.34 -15.73 4.25
N PRO A 116 -11.23 -15.46 5.21
CA PRO A 116 -11.93 -16.51 5.93
C PRO A 116 -12.76 -17.32 4.92
N ARG A 117 -12.33 -18.56 4.65
CA ARG A 117 -12.98 -19.44 3.67
C ARG A 117 -14.27 -20.07 4.22
N VAL A 118 -14.38 -20.17 5.54
CA VAL A 118 -15.38 -21.00 6.25
C VAL A 118 -16.20 -20.13 7.23
N ALA A 119 -15.56 -19.12 7.85
CA ALA A 119 -16.23 -18.15 8.72
C ALA A 119 -16.67 -16.92 7.91
N THR A 120 -17.63 -17.10 6.99
CA THR A 120 -18.23 -15.97 6.27
C THR A 120 -18.97 -15.05 7.26
N ALA A 121 -19.16 -13.78 6.90
CA ALA A 121 -19.83 -12.81 7.77
C ALA A 121 -21.25 -13.25 8.17
N GLU A 122 -21.94 -13.94 7.26
CA GLU A 122 -23.27 -14.52 7.48
C GLU A 122 -23.26 -15.59 8.58
N VAL A 123 -22.31 -16.54 8.51
CA VAL A 123 -22.15 -17.60 9.51
C VAL A 123 -21.85 -17.01 10.88
N VAL A 124 -20.94 -16.04 10.95
CA VAL A 124 -20.60 -15.33 12.21
C VAL A 124 -21.83 -14.61 12.79
N SER A 125 -22.64 -13.97 11.94
CA SER A 125 -23.87 -13.30 12.37
C SER A 125 -24.90 -14.28 12.94
N LYS A 126 -25.08 -15.44 12.30
CA LYS A 126 -25.99 -16.50 12.78
C LYS A 126 -25.53 -17.11 14.09
N ILE A 127 -24.24 -17.39 14.24
CA ILE A 127 -23.65 -17.87 15.52
C ILE A 127 -23.95 -16.87 16.64
N ALA A 128 -23.72 -15.57 16.40
CA ALA A 128 -23.99 -14.52 17.37
C ALA A 128 -25.49 -14.40 17.71
N GLN A 129 -26.38 -14.61 16.74
CA GLN A 129 -27.82 -14.67 16.96
C GLN A 129 -28.19 -15.84 17.88
N TYR A 130 -27.72 -17.06 17.59
CA TYR A 130 -28.06 -18.23 18.41
C TYR A 130 -27.56 -18.10 19.85
N LYS A 131 -26.34 -17.59 20.05
CA LYS A 131 -25.83 -17.31 21.41
C LYS A 131 -26.59 -16.21 22.13
N ARG A 132 -27.16 -15.23 21.40
CA ARG A 132 -27.99 -14.18 22.00
C ARG A 132 -29.35 -14.71 22.46
N GLU A 133 -29.96 -15.58 21.66
CA GLU A 133 -31.25 -16.21 21.97
C GLU A 133 -31.12 -17.26 23.08
N CYS A 134 -30.04 -18.03 23.08
CA CYS A 134 -29.77 -19.06 24.08
C CYS A 134 -28.27 -19.06 24.44
N PRO A 135 -27.85 -18.33 25.49
CA PRO A 135 -26.43 -18.25 25.87
C PRO A 135 -25.80 -19.59 26.27
N SER A 136 -26.60 -20.57 26.66
CA SER A 136 -26.15 -21.92 27.04
C SER A 136 -26.02 -22.89 25.86
N ILE A 137 -26.34 -22.46 24.63
CA ILE A 137 -26.26 -23.33 23.45
C ILE A 137 -24.82 -23.83 23.24
N PHE A 138 -24.67 -25.14 23.09
CA PHE A 138 -23.38 -25.78 22.87
C PHE A 138 -22.92 -25.59 21.41
N ALA A 139 -21.60 -25.63 21.23
CA ALA A 139 -20.99 -25.41 19.92
C ALA A 139 -21.41 -26.46 18.86
N TRP A 140 -21.72 -27.70 19.27
CA TRP A 140 -22.25 -28.72 18.36
C TRP A 140 -23.72 -28.45 17.97
N GLU A 141 -24.52 -27.89 18.87
CA GLU A 141 -25.92 -27.51 18.58
C GLU A 141 -25.98 -26.34 17.59
N ILE A 142 -25.05 -25.38 17.73
CA ILE A 142 -24.87 -24.30 16.76
C ILE A 142 -24.53 -24.90 15.38
N ARG A 143 -23.59 -25.85 15.33
CA ARG A 143 -23.19 -26.51 14.08
C ARG A 143 -24.38 -27.19 13.40
N ASP A 144 -25.15 -27.95 14.15
CA ASP A 144 -26.29 -28.71 13.61
C ASP A 144 -27.40 -27.77 13.14
N ARG A 145 -27.64 -26.64 13.85
CA ARG A 145 -28.55 -25.59 13.38
C ARG A 145 -28.10 -24.96 12.07
N LEU A 146 -26.82 -24.59 11.95
CA LEU A 146 -26.25 -23.99 10.73
C LEU A 146 -26.43 -24.90 9.51
N LEU A 147 -26.29 -26.22 9.69
CA LEU A 147 -26.54 -27.21 8.64
C LEU A 147 -28.04 -27.34 8.34
N SER A 148 -28.90 -27.41 9.36
CA SER A 148 -30.35 -27.57 9.19
C SER A 148 -31.03 -26.38 8.51
N GLU A 149 -30.56 -25.16 8.78
CA GLU A 149 -31.07 -23.93 8.17
C GLU A 149 -30.44 -23.65 6.79
N GLY A 150 -29.51 -24.50 6.34
CA GLY A 150 -28.81 -24.33 5.07
C GLY A 150 -27.85 -23.13 5.02
N VAL A 151 -27.50 -22.55 6.17
CA VAL A 151 -26.50 -21.47 6.29
C VAL A 151 -25.11 -22.01 5.94
N CYS A 152 -24.84 -23.26 6.34
CA CYS A 152 -23.64 -23.99 6.00
C CYS A 152 -23.97 -25.31 5.27
N THR A 153 -23.06 -25.76 4.41
CA THR A 153 -22.97 -27.12 3.86
C THR A 153 -21.91 -27.92 4.62
N SER A 154 -21.84 -29.24 4.37
CA SER A 154 -20.78 -30.10 4.93
C SER A 154 -19.35 -29.62 4.61
N ASP A 155 -19.17 -28.86 3.52
CA ASP A 155 -17.87 -28.42 3.03
C ASP A 155 -17.44 -27.05 3.57
N ASN A 156 -18.39 -26.24 4.05
CA ASN A 156 -18.16 -24.88 4.52
C ASN A 156 -18.49 -24.68 6.01
N ILE A 157 -18.81 -25.77 6.73
CA ILE A 157 -19.10 -25.72 8.16
C ILE A 157 -17.81 -25.43 8.96
N PRO A 158 -17.76 -24.40 9.83
CA PRO A 158 -16.59 -24.11 10.64
C PRO A 158 -16.23 -25.23 11.62
N SER A 159 -14.97 -25.28 12.05
CA SER A 159 -14.57 -26.16 13.15
C SER A 159 -15.25 -25.71 14.45
N VAL A 160 -15.51 -26.68 15.35
CA VAL A 160 -16.18 -26.43 16.64
C VAL A 160 -15.48 -25.34 17.48
N SER A 161 -14.17 -25.22 17.35
CA SER A 161 -13.35 -24.18 18.00
C SER A 161 -13.65 -22.75 17.53
N THR A 162 -14.26 -22.57 16.35
CA THR A 162 -14.57 -21.24 15.79
C THR A 162 -15.78 -20.58 16.47
N TYR A 163 -16.60 -21.38 17.17
CA TYR A 163 -17.86 -20.93 17.80
C TYR A 163 -17.71 -20.51 19.26
N ILE A 164 -16.51 -20.69 19.85
CA ILE A 164 -16.27 -20.50 21.29
C ILE A 164 -16.02 -19.03 21.58
#